data_AF-A0A239LJJ2-F1
#
_entry.id   AF-A0A239LJJ2-F1
#
_cell.length_a   1.000
_cell.length_b   1.000
_cell.length_c   1.000
_cell.angle_alpha   90.00
_cell.angle_beta   90.00
_cell.angle_gamma   90.00
#
_symmetry.space_group_name_H-M   'P 1'
#
loop_
_entity.id
_entity.type
_entity.pdbx_description
1 polymer ?
#
loop_
_entity_poly.entity_id
_entity_poly.type
_entity_poly.pdbx_seq_one_letter_code
_entity_poly.pdbx_strand_id
1 'polypeptide(L)'
;MEPRDLFALLSCIALVISGLFYGVAFIRRNNYLLGLEFLIVGISASNFTTFIATGWQLNYDIALFLDAFSRGVGVPIIGTLGLMALTHGYRPSRATDIVLFVGGFAATFVYHLSDAFKAPLPYFYLVMWSLYTLYLCCFIWRLARAREFFHVLTTIVGGAAGLTIAIRNDFFPIPGDDTKLIFMTYALLTWAYSIVQLYYAYTALERSQASTAQTFAHSR
;
A
#
# COMPACT_ATOMS: atom_id res chain seq x y z
N MET A 1 -10.50 6.25 27.74
CA MET A 1 -10.30 5.54 26.45
C MET A 1 -10.03 4.10 26.78
N GLU A 2 -10.76 3.18 26.17
CA GLU A 2 -10.44 1.75 26.30
C GLU A 2 -9.11 1.46 25.58
N PRO A 3 -8.33 0.44 25.99
CA PRO A 3 -7.07 0.10 25.34
C PRO A 3 -7.19 -0.08 23.82
N ARG A 4 -8.30 -0.68 23.36
CA ARG A 4 -8.60 -0.89 21.93
C ARG A 4 -8.72 0.43 21.13
N ASP A 5 -9.28 1.48 21.73
CA ASP A 5 -9.44 2.77 21.09
C ASP A 5 -8.08 3.47 20.93
N LEU A 6 -7.24 3.34 21.96
CA LEU A 6 -5.88 3.87 21.95
C LEU A 6 -5.03 3.19 20.86
N PHE A 7 -5.10 1.87 20.74
CA PHE A 7 -4.36 1.14 19.70
C PHE A 7 -4.85 1.48 18.29
N ALA A 8 -6.15 1.61 18.09
CA ALA A 8 -6.71 2.06 16.81
C ALA A 8 -6.22 3.47 16.44
N LEU A 9 -6.17 4.39 17.40
CA LEU A 9 -5.64 5.74 17.18
C LEU A 9 -4.14 5.74 16.89
N LEU A 10 -3.33 5.01 17.67
CA LEU A 10 -1.89 4.91 17.45
C LEU A 10 -1.56 4.29 16.09
N SER A 11 -2.32 3.29 15.67
CA SER A 11 -2.17 2.68 14.34
C SER A 11 -2.55 3.64 13.21
N CYS A 12 -3.58 4.48 13.39
CA CYS A 12 -3.90 5.56 12.44
C CYS A 12 -2.73 6.54 12.31
N ILE A 13 -2.20 7.02 13.44
CA ILE A 13 -1.07 7.96 13.44
C ILE A 13 0.17 7.33 12.79
N ALA A 14 0.46 6.06 13.08
CA ALA A 14 1.55 5.32 12.46
C ALA A 14 1.38 5.26 10.92
N LEU A 15 0.16 5.00 10.44
CA LEU A 15 -0.14 4.98 9.00
C LEU A 15 -0.01 6.37 8.37
N VAL A 16 -0.49 7.43 9.02
CA VAL A 16 -0.33 8.82 8.56
C VAL A 16 1.14 9.15 8.39
N ILE A 17 1.94 8.95 9.43
CA ILE A 17 3.38 9.26 9.41
C ILE A 17 4.06 8.44 8.32
N SER A 18 3.79 7.14 8.24
CA SER A 18 4.41 6.25 7.26
C SER A 18 4.04 6.64 5.82
N GLY A 19 2.76 6.83 5.53
CA GLY A 19 2.28 7.19 4.20
C GLY A 19 2.82 8.54 3.73
N LEU A 20 2.72 9.57 4.57
CA LEU A 20 3.20 10.91 4.20
C LEU A 20 4.72 10.97 4.06
N PHE A 21 5.46 10.43 5.04
CA PHE A 21 6.91 10.48 5.03
C PHE A 21 7.51 9.66 3.88
N TYR A 22 7.11 8.40 3.73
CA TYR A 22 7.67 7.52 2.70
C TYR A 22 7.11 7.84 1.31
N GLY A 23 5.89 8.39 1.20
CA GLY A 23 5.39 8.96 -0.04
C GLY A 23 6.31 10.07 -0.58
N VAL A 24 6.64 11.05 0.27
CA VAL A 24 7.62 12.10 -0.10
C VAL A 24 9.01 11.49 -0.38
N ALA A 25 9.44 10.50 0.40
CA ALA A 25 10.72 9.85 0.20
C ALA A 25 10.84 9.15 -1.17
N PHE A 26 9.77 8.51 -1.65
CA PHE A 26 9.72 7.91 -3.00
C PHE A 26 9.71 8.97 -4.11
N ILE A 27 9.00 10.09 -3.92
CA ILE A 27 9.03 11.22 -4.88
C ILE A 27 10.45 11.76 -5.02
N ARG A 28 11.18 11.91 -3.91
CA ARG A 28 12.59 12.33 -3.93
C ARG A 28 13.51 11.34 -4.67
N ARG A 29 13.09 10.09 -4.85
CA ARG A 29 13.77 9.06 -5.65
C ARG A 29 13.27 8.98 -7.09
N ASN A 30 12.47 9.95 -7.55
CA ASN A 30 11.85 9.98 -8.87
C ASN A 30 10.88 8.81 -9.14
N ASN A 31 10.37 8.16 -8.08
CA ASN A 31 9.32 7.15 -8.20
C ASN A 31 7.97 7.77 -7.82
N TYR A 32 7.38 8.49 -8.78
CA TYR A 32 6.12 9.21 -8.57
C TYR A 32 4.93 8.28 -8.36
N LEU A 33 4.92 7.09 -8.97
CA LEU A 33 3.84 6.12 -8.79
C LEU A 33 3.72 5.67 -7.33
N LEU A 34 4.80 5.12 -6.73
CA LEU A 34 4.79 4.73 -5.32
C LEU A 34 4.66 5.93 -4.38
N GLY A 35 5.30 7.04 -4.74
CA GLY A 35 5.26 8.25 -3.94
C GLY A 35 3.85 8.81 -3.78
N LEU A 36 3.14 9.03 -4.88
CA LEU A 36 1.78 9.55 -4.87
C LEU A 36 0.79 8.57 -4.25
N GLU A 37 0.94 7.26 -4.52
CA GLU A 37 0.09 6.24 -3.90
C GLU A 37 0.20 6.27 -2.37
N PHE A 38 1.41 6.30 -1.81
CA PHE A 38 1.58 6.34 -0.36
C PHE A 38 1.19 7.68 0.27
N LEU A 39 1.27 8.78 -0.49
CA LEU A 39 0.65 10.03 -0.07
C LEU A 39 -0.88 9.91 0.00
N ILE A 40 -1.52 9.27 -0.98
CA ILE A 40 -2.98 9.02 -0.96
C ILE A 40 -3.37 8.21 0.26
N VAL A 41 -2.62 7.13 0.57
CA VAL A 41 -2.85 6.34 1.79
C VAL A 41 -2.67 7.19 3.06
N GLY A 42 -1.63 8.02 3.13
CA GLY A 42 -1.39 8.93 4.26
C GLY A 42 -2.47 10.00 4.44
N ILE A 43 -2.96 10.56 3.34
CA ILE A 43 -4.07 11.53 3.31
C ILE A 43 -5.38 10.85 3.73
N SER A 44 -5.63 9.63 3.25
CA SER A 44 -6.77 8.80 3.67
C SER A 44 -6.76 8.60 5.19
N ALA A 45 -5.65 8.14 5.75
CA ALA A 45 -5.49 7.93 7.19
C ALA A 45 -5.62 9.24 8.00
N SER A 46 -5.21 10.37 7.42
CA SER A 46 -5.33 11.70 8.05
C SER A 46 -6.78 12.17 8.11
N ASN A 47 -7.54 11.95 7.04
CA ASN A 47 -8.98 12.20 7.02
C ASN A 47 -9.69 11.30 8.04
N PHE A 48 -9.34 10.01 8.07
CA PHE A 48 -9.92 9.08 9.06
C PHE A 48 -9.61 9.49 10.50
N THR A 49 -8.38 9.93 10.79
CA THR A 49 -7.98 10.45 12.11
C THR A 49 -8.76 11.71 12.47
N THR A 50 -8.96 12.60 11.49
CA THR A 50 -9.74 13.83 11.69
C THR A 50 -11.21 13.50 11.94
N PHE A 51 -11.77 12.51 11.26
CA PHE A 51 -13.11 12.00 11.55
C PHE A 51 -13.21 11.48 12.99
N ILE A 52 -12.26 10.67 13.47
CA ILE A 52 -12.26 10.20 14.87
C ILE A 52 -12.26 11.39 15.85
N ALA A 53 -11.50 12.45 15.55
CA ALA A 53 -11.38 13.61 16.43
C ALA A 53 -12.58 14.57 16.38
N THR A 54 -13.26 14.68 15.24
CA THR A 54 -14.27 15.73 14.98
C THR A 54 -15.68 15.21 14.75
N GLY A 55 -15.83 13.92 14.43
CA GLY A 55 -17.08 13.31 13.97
C GLY A 55 -17.55 13.78 12.59
N TRP A 56 -16.74 14.54 11.84
CA TRP A 56 -17.17 15.12 10.57
C TRP A 56 -17.23 14.08 9.45
N GLN A 57 -18.46 13.74 9.04
CA GLN A 57 -18.74 12.67 8.08
C GLN A 57 -18.02 12.82 6.74
N LEU A 58 -17.81 14.04 6.26
CA LEU A 58 -17.10 14.26 4.99
C LEU A 58 -15.68 13.68 5.00
N ASN A 59 -14.97 13.79 6.14
CA ASN A 59 -13.65 13.20 6.29
C ASN A 59 -13.71 11.67 6.27
N TYR A 60 -14.76 11.08 6.81
CA TYR A 60 -14.96 9.63 6.75
C TYR A 60 -15.19 9.16 5.32
N ASP A 61 -16.06 9.84 4.58
CA ASP A 61 -16.39 9.48 3.19
C ASP A 61 -15.15 9.62 2.28
N ILE A 62 -14.36 10.69 2.47
CA ILE A 62 -13.07 10.87 1.77
C ILE A 62 -12.10 9.75 2.12
N ALA A 63 -11.94 9.41 3.40
CA ALA A 63 -11.05 8.35 3.83
C ALA A 63 -11.43 7.00 3.20
N LEU A 64 -12.72 6.64 3.23
CA LEU A 64 -13.21 5.40 2.64
C LEU A 64 -13.01 5.37 1.12
N PHE A 65 -13.25 6.47 0.43
CA PHE A 65 -13.03 6.55 -1.01
C PHE A 65 -11.55 6.37 -1.38
N LEU A 66 -10.66 7.03 -0.66
CA LEU A 66 -9.22 6.92 -0.90
C LEU A 66 -8.68 5.53 -0.52
N ASP A 67 -9.17 4.92 0.57
CA ASP A 67 -8.84 3.52 0.91
C ASP A 67 -9.33 2.55 -0.17
N ALA A 68 -10.55 2.73 -0.66
CA ALA A 68 -11.13 1.95 -1.75
C ALA A 68 -10.29 2.07 -3.04
N PHE A 69 -9.81 3.27 -3.35
CA PHE A 69 -8.88 3.50 -4.45
C PHE A 69 -7.57 2.72 -4.25
N SER A 70 -6.93 2.87 -3.10
CA SER A 70 -5.65 2.21 -2.79
C SER A 70 -5.73 0.68 -2.82
N ARG A 71 -6.85 0.11 -2.35
CA ARG A 71 -7.08 -1.35 -2.34
C ARG A 71 -7.46 -1.92 -3.71
N GLY A 72 -8.14 -1.15 -4.54
CA GLY A 72 -8.60 -1.61 -5.85
C GLY A 72 -7.56 -1.40 -6.94
N VAL A 73 -7.05 -0.18 -7.06
CA VAL A 73 -6.19 0.23 -8.16
C VAL A 73 -4.81 0.68 -7.67
N GLY A 74 -4.76 1.48 -6.60
CA GLY A 74 -3.56 2.12 -6.11
C GLY A 74 -2.40 1.15 -5.87
N VAL A 75 -2.41 0.39 -4.78
CA VAL A 75 -1.30 -0.54 -4.53
C VAL A 75 -1.21 -1.68 -5.55
N PRO A 76 -2.31 -2.36 -5.90
CA PRO A 76 -2.22 -3.52 -6.79
C PRO A 76 -1.72 -3.20 -8.20
N ILE A 77 -2.11 -2.07 -8.77
CA ILE A 77 -1.74 -1.68 -10.13
C ILE A 77 -0.64 -0.63 -10.09
N ILE A 78 -0.90 0.54 -9.50
CA ILE A 78 0.06 1.65 -9.49
C ILE A 78 1.30 1.29 -8.67
N GLY A 79 1.13 0.66 -7.50
CA GLY A 79 2.23 0.19 -6.66
C GLY A 79 3.08 -0.85 -7.37
N THR A 80 2.46 -1.83 -8.03
CA THR A 80 3.16 -2.81 -8.89
C THR A 80 3.98 -2.12 -9.98
N LEU A 81 3.38 -1.19 -10.73
CA LEU A 81 4.08 -0.44 -11.79
C LEU A 81 5.23 0.40 -11.24
N GLY A 82 5.06 0.99 -10.05
CA GLY A 82 6.13 1.73 -9.38
C GLY A 82 7.27 0.81 -8.94
N LEU A 83 7.00 -0.43 -8.53
CA LEU A 83 8.04 -1.44 -8.31
C LEU A 83 8.67 -1.93 -9.63
N MET A 84 7.94 -1.90 -10.74
CA MET A 84 8.46 -2.24 -12.07
C MET A 84 9.51 -1.25 -12.57
N ALA A 85 9.54 -0.03 -12.03
CA ALA A 85 10.62 0.92 -12.31
C ALA A 85 12.00 0.37 -11.94
N LEU A 86 12.09 -0.34 -10.81
CA LEU A 86 13.34 -0.92 -10.34
C LEU A 86 13.57 -2.34 -10.84
N THR A 87 12.50 -3.13 -10.98
CA THR A 87 12.65 -4.51 -11.41
C THR A 87 12.81 -4.61 -12.92
N HIS A 88 11.96 -3.96 -13.71
CA HIS A 88 11.94 -4.12 -15.16
C HIS A 88 12.43 -2.88 -15.91
N GLY A 89 12.91 -1.85 -15.20
CA GLY A 89 13.33 -0.59 -15.80
C GLY A 89 12.16 0.20 -16.39
N TYR A 90 10.93 -0.07 -15.94
CA TYR A 90 9.72 0.57 -16.45
C TYR A 90 9.68 2.05 -16.05
N ARG A 91 9.85 2.95 -17.01
CA ARG A 91 9.80 4.40 -16.79
C ARG A 91 8.60 4.99 -17.52
N PRO A 92 7.42 5.02 -16.89
CA PRO A 92 6.25 5.61 -17.50
C PRO A 92 6.47 7.10 -17.77
N SER A 93 5.78 7.61 -18.80
CA SER A 93 5.75 9.05 -19.06
C SER A 93 4.85 9.74 -18.02
N ARG A 94 5.06 11.04 -17.77
CA ARG A 94 4.18 11.82 -16.87
C ARG A 94 2.71 11.76 -17.28
N ALA A 95 2.43 11.72 -18.59
CA ALA A 95 1.06 11.58 -19.09
C ALA A 95 0.47 10.21 -18.71
N THR A 96 1.26 9.15 -18.80
CA THR A 96 0.85 7.79 -18.37
C THR A 96 0.55 7.76 -16.88
N ASP A 97 1.39 8.38 -16.04
CA ASP A 97 1.15 8.46 -14.59
C ASP A 97 -0.17 9.17 -14.29
N ILE A 98 -0.43 10.31 -14.93
CA ILE A 98 -1.69 11.05 -14.77
C ILE A 98 -2.88 10.20 -15.18
N VAL A 99 -2.80 9.52 -16.33
CA VAL A 99 -3.89 8.63 -16.80
C VAL A 99 -4.14 7.48 -15.84
N LEU A 100 -3.09 6.90 -15.24
CA LEU A 100 -3.23 5.84 -14.25
C LEU A 100 -3.96 6.32 -12.99
N PHE A 101 -3.59 7.47 -12.44
CA PHE A 101 -4.26 8.02 -11.26
C PHE A 101 -5.68 8.49 -11.56
N VAL A 102 -5.88 9.28 -12.63
CA VAL A 102 -7.22 9.79 -13.00
C VAL A 102 -8.15 8.64 -13.40
N GLY A 103 -7.67 7.70 -14.21
CA GLY A 103 -8.43 6.51 -14.59
C GLY A 103 -8.73 5.62 -13.40
N GLY A 104 -7.78 5.47 -12.47
CA GLY A 104 -7.99 4.74 -11.23
C GLY A 104 -9.05 5.39 -10.34
N PHE A 105 -9.00 6.71 -10.13
CA PHE A 105 -10.04 7.43 -9.39
C PHE A 105 -11.40 7.33 -10.05
N ALA A 106 -11.47 7.42 -11.38
CA ALA A 106 -12.71 7.22 -12.12
C ALA A 106 -13.26 5.80 -11.95
N ALA A 107 -12.40 4.78 -12.00
CA ALA A 107 -12.79 3.39 -11.73
C ALA A 107 -13.31 3.23 -10.30
N THR A 108 -12.61 3.80 -9.31
CA THR A 108 -13.06 3.80 -7.91
C THR A 108 -14.39 4.48 -7.74
N PHE A 109 -14.61 5.62 -8.39
CA PHE A 109 -15.91 6.29 -8.37
C PHE A 109 -17.02 5.37 -8.86
N VAL A 110 -16.78 4.63 -9.95
CA VAL A 110 -17.76 3.68 -10.49
C VAL A 110 -18.03 2.53 -9.53
N TYR A 111 -17.01 1.82 -9.04
CA TYR A 111 -17.25 0.62 -8.20
C TYR A 111 -17.59 0.93 -6.74
N HIS A 112 -17.19 2.09 -6.21
CA HIS A 112 -17.40 2.45 -4.81
C HIS A 112 -18.79 3.05 -4.58
N LEU A 113 -19.29 3.85 -5.53
CA LEU A 113 -20.60 4.51 -5.40
C LEU A 113 -21.74 3.76 -6.07
N SER A 114 -21.46 2.78 -6.92
CA SER A 114 -22.49 2.00 -7.58
C SER A 114 -22.98 0.85 -6.70
N ASP A 115 -24.29 0.82 -6.46
CA ASP A 115 -24.96 -0.28 -5.76
C ASP A 115 -24.74 -1.64 -6.44
N ALA A 116 -24.57 -1.66 -7.77
CA ALA A 116 -24.33 -2.87 -8.54
C ALA A 116 -23.02 -3.56 -8.15
N PHE A 117 -22.06 -2.81 -7.60
CA PHE A 117 -20.76 -3.35 -7.20
C PHE A 117 -20.69 -3.77 -5.74
N LYS A 118 -21.69 -3.45 -4.90
CA LYS A 118 -21.66 -3.81 -3.46
C LYS A 118 -21.40 -5.29 -3.19
N ALA A 119 -22.05 -6.18 -3.95
CA ALA A 119 -21.87 -7.63 -3.82
C ALA A 119 -20.52 -8.15 -4.35
N PRO A 120 -20.05 -7.78 -5.56
CA PRO A 120 -18.76 -8.25 -6.07
C PRO A 120 -17.54 -7.54 -5.45
N LEU A 121 -17.69 -6.39 -4.79
CA LEU A 121 -16.57 -5.56 -4.35
C LEU A 121 -15.57 -6.27 -3.41
N PRO A 122 -15.99 -7.04 -2.40
CA PRO A 122 -15.09 -7.87 -1.61
C PRO A 122 -14.20 -8.82 -2.42
N TYR A 123 -14.80 -9.50 -3.40
CA TYR A 123 -14.09 -10.43 -4.28
C TYR A 123 -13.12 -9.70 -5.18
N PHE A 124 -13.52 -8.54 -5.71
CA PHE A 124 -12.64 -7.67 -6.48
C PHE A 124 -11.40 -7.27 -5.69
N TYR A 125 -11.56 -6.79 -4.45
CA TYR A 125 -10.41 -6.45 -3.60
C TYR A 125 -9.52 -7.65 -3.28
N LEU A 126 -10.10 -8.82 -3.02
CA LEU A 126 -9.32 -10.03 -2.78
C LEU A 126 -8.51 -10.44 -4.02
N VAL A 127 -9.10 -10.36 -5.22
CA VAL A 127 -8.42 -10.65 -6.48
C VAL A 127 -7.28 -9.65 -6.70
N MET A 128 -7.54 -8.35 -6.53
CA MET A 128 -6.52 -7.32 -6.68
C MET A 128 -5.36 -7.53 -5.71
N TRP A 129 -5.66 -7.84 -4.44
CA TRP A 129 -4.61 -8.15 -3.47
C TRP A 129 -3.83 -9.41 -3.83
N SER A 130 -4.52 -10.45 -4.31
CA SER A 130 -3.88 -11.71 -4.72
C SER A 130 -2.90 -11.49 -5.89
N LEU A 131 -3.31 -10.71 -6.89
CA LEU A 131 -2.46 -10.35 -8.02
C LEU A 131 -1.22 -9.57 -7.58
N TYR A 132 -1.39 -8.62 -6.66
CA TYR A 132 -0.25 -7.91 -6.08
C TYR A 132 0.67 -8.83 -5.28
N THR A 133 0.12 -9.75 -4.49
CA THR A 133 0.94 -10.73 -3.74
C THR A 133 1.76 -11.61 -4.69
N LEU A 134 1.19 -12.04 -5.82
CA LEU A 134 1.93 -12.77 -6.86
C LEU A 134 3.11 -11.94 -7.38
N TYR A 135 2.88 -10.65 -7.65
CA TYR A 135 3.96 -9.77 -8.08
C TYR A 135 5.00 -9.54 -6.95
N LEU A 136 4.57 -9.44 -5.70
CA LEU A 136 5.49 -9.37 -4.56
C LEU A 136 6.38 -10.60 -4.47
N CYS A 137 5.91 -11.79 -4.82
CA CYS A 137 6.78 -12.96 -4.93
C CYS A 137 7.91 -12.75 -5.95
N CYS A 138 7.63 -12.12 -7.09
CA CYS A 138 8.67 -11.75 -8.07
C CYS A 138 9.64 -10.69 -7.51
N PHE A 139 9.15 -9.71 -6.75
CA PHE A 139 10.00 -8.72 -6.09
C PHE A 139 10.88 -9.36 -5.00
N ILE A 140 10.32 -10.24 -4.18
CA ILE A 140 11.03 -11.04 -3.17
C ILE A 140 12.11 -11.90 -3.82
N TRP A 141 11.80 -12.54 -4.95
CA TRP A 141 12.78 -13.32 -5.70
C TRP A 141 13.98 -12.47 -6.12
N ARG A 142 13.75 -11.22 -6.55
CA ARG A 142 14.83 -10.28 -6.90
C ARG A 142 15.65 -9.84 -5.69
N LEU A 143 15.02 -9.61 -4.55
CA LEU A 143 15.72 -9.35 -3.28
C LEU A 143 16.60 -10.53 -2.88
N ALA A 144 16.08 -11.77 -3.01
CA ALA A 144 16.83 -12.98 -2.70
C ALA A 144 18.05 -13.15 -3.62
N ARG A 145 17.90 -12.86 -4.92
CA ARG A 145 19.03 -12.86 -5.88
C ARG A 145 20.07 -11.79 -5.54
N ALA A 146 19.64 -10.66 -5.00
CA ALA A 146 20.52 -9.60 -4.50
C ALA A 146 21.10 -9.89 -3.09
N ARG A 147 20.78 -11.04 -2.49
CA ARG A 147 21.19 -11.45 -1.13
C ARG A 147 20.71 -10.53 -0.01
N GLU A 148 19.65 -9.75 -0.25
CA GLU A 148 19.02 -8.88 0.74
C GLU A 148 18.04 -9.67 1.63
N PHE A 149 18.54 -10.69 2.34
CA PHE A 149 17.71 -11.68 3.05
C PHE A 149 16.84 -11.11 4.17
N PHE A 150 17.31 -10.07 4.86
CA PHE A 150 16.49 -9.38 5.84
C PHE A 150 15.23 -8.80 5.17
N HIS A 151 15.41 -8.10 4.04
CA HIS A 151 14.30 -7.53 3.29
C HIS A 151 13.41 -8.60 2.63
N VAL A 152 13.95 -9.76 2.27
CA VAL A 152 13.15 -10.92 1.86
C VAL A 152 12.18 -11.33 2.96
N LEU A 153 12.69 -11.60 4.17
CA LEU A 153 11.88 -12.08 5.29
C LEU A 153 10.81 -11.06 5.68
N THR A 154 11.19 -9.80 5.85
CA THR A 154 10.25 -8.75 6.26
C THR A 154 9.21 -8.44 5.19
N THR A 155 9.56 -8.55 3.90
CA THR A 155 8.56 -8.41 2.81
C THR A 155 7.60 -9.60 2.77
N ILE A 156 8.05 -10.82 3.07
CA ILE A 156 7.17 -11.99 3.20
C ILE A 156 6.18 -11.77 4.35
N VAL A 157 6.65 -11.32 5.52
CA VAL A 157 5.80 -11.04 6.68
C VAL A 157 4.75 -9.97 6.34
N GLY A 158 5.15 -8.87 5.69
CA GLY A 158 4.24 -7.81 5.28
C GLY A 158 3.20 -8.28 4.26
N GLY A 159 3.63 -9.04 3.24
CA GLY A 159 2.73 -9.60 2.23
C GLY A 159 1.73 -10.60 2.81
N ALA A 160 2.18 -11.48 3.71
CA ALA A 160 1.31 -12.44 4.38
C ALA A 160 0.30 -11.76 5.32
N ALA A 161 0.74 -10.75 6.07
CA ALA A 161 -0.15 -9.93 6.89
C ALA A 161 -1.19 -9.20 6.03
N GLY A 162 -0.76 -8.56 4.94
CA GLY A 162 -1.65 -7.85 4.00
C GLY A 162 -2.70 -8.77 3.39
N LEU A 163 -2.30 -9.95 2.93
CA LEU A 163 -3.23 -10.96 2.41
C LEU A 163 -4.19 -11.49 3.48
N THR A 164 -3.71 -11.68 4.71
CA THR A 164 -4.56 -12.08 5.84
C THR A 164 -5.62 -11.02 6.14
N ILE A 165 -5.24 -9.74 6.15
CA ILE A 165 -6.16 -8.62 6.31
C ILE A 165 -7.18 -8.58 5.17
N ALA A 166 -6.76 -8.78 3.92
CA ALA A 166 -7.64 -8.83 2.75
C ALA A 166 -8.73 -9.90 2.88
N ILE A 167 -8.33 -11.11 3.28
CA ILE A 167 -9.23 -12.25 3.47
C ILE A 167 -10.18 -11.97 4.65
N ARG A 168 -9.67 -11.45 5.77
CA ARG A 168 -10.50 -11.22 6.97
C ARG A 168 -11.46 -10.05 6.83
N ASN A 169 -11.09 -8.99 6.10
CA ASN A 169 -11.86 -7.75 6.02
C ASN A 169 -13.33 -7.98 5.67
N ASP A 170 -13.57 -8.85 4.68
CA ASP A 170 -14.90 -9.03 4.11
C ASP A 170 -15.45 -10.46 4.24
N PHE A 171 -14.60 -11.47 4.50
CA PHE A 171 -15.05 -12.88 4.55
C PHE A 171 -15.02 -13.52 5.94
N PHE A 172 -14.13 -13.07 6.82
CA PHE A 172 -13.91 -13.68 8.13
C PHE A 172 -13.79 -12.64 9.24
N PRO A 173 -14.92 -12.08 9.71
CA PRO A 173 -14.91 -11.13 10.82
C PRO A 173 -14.30 -11.77 12.06
N ILE A 174 -13.63 -10.95 12.87
CA ILE A 174 -13.00 -11.41 14.12
C ILE A 174 -14.11 -11.62 15.15
N PRO A 175 -14.26 -12.83 15.73
CA PRO A 175 -15.26 -13.07 16.76
C PRO A 175 -15.05 -12.14 17.97
N GLY A 176 -16.10 -11.42 18.38
CA GLY A 176 -16.05 -10.48 19.51
C GLY A 176 -15.52 -9.08 19.18
N ASP A 177 -15.27 -8.75 17.91
CA ASP A 177 -14.87 -7.41 17.45
C ASP A 177 -16.03 -6.69 16.72
N ASP A 178 -17.15 -6.51 17.42
CA ASP A 178 -18.38 -5.95 16.84
C ASP A 178 -18.19 -4.52 16.30
N THR A 179 -17.24 -3.76 16.87
CA THR A 179 -16.90 -2.41 16.44
C THR A 179 -15.81 -2.36 15.37
N LYS A 180 -15.24 -3.50 14.97
CA LYS A 180 -14.11 -3.65 14.03
C LYS A 180 -12.82 -2.92 14.44
N LEU A 181 -12.70 -2.45 15.69
CA LEU A 181 -11.56 -1.67 16.15
C LEU A 181 -10.28 -2.52 16.24
N ILE A 182 -10.41 -3.79 16.63
CA ILE A 182 -9.28 -4.71 16.69
C ILE A 182 -8.80 -4.99 15.27
N PHE A 183 -9.72 -5.30 14.36
CA PHE A 183 -9.43 -5.47 12.94
C PHE A 183 -8.75 -4.23 12.35
N MET A 184 -9.30 -3.03 12.58
CA MET A 184 -8.72 -1.78 12.09
C MET A 184 -7.30 -1.57 12.59
N THR A 185 -7.03 -1.85 13.87
CA THR A 185 -5.68 -1.74 14.43
C THR A 185 -4.68 -2.58 13.64
N TYR A 186 -5.00 -3.86 13.40
CA TYR A 186 -4.12 -4.73 12.63
C TYR A 186 -4.01 -4.32 11.15
N ALA A 187 -5.11 -3.88 10.54
CA ALA A 187 -5.12 -3.42 9.16
C ALA A 187 -4.22 -2.20 8.97
N LEU A 188 -4.39 -1.18 9.82
CA LEU A 188 -3.62 0.07 9.76
C LEU A 188 -2.13 -0.15 10.05
N LEU A 189 -1.79 -0.99 11.03
CA LEU A 189 -0.41 -1.36 11.31
C LEU A 189 0.22 -2.15 10.16
N THR A 190 -0.54 -3.05 9.53
CA THR A 190 -0.07 -3.82 8.37
C THR A 190 0.23 -2.90 7.20
N TRP A 191 -0.64 -1.93 6.93
CA TRP A 191 -0.40 -0.89 5.93
C TRP A 191 0.83 -0.05 6.24
N ALA A 192 0.95 0.45 7.48
CA ALA A 192 2.08 1.26 7.91
C ALA A 192 3.40 0.49 7.75
N TYR A 193 3.43 -0.75 8.26
CA TYR A 193 4.57 -1.66 8.11
C TYR A 193 4.94 -1.90 6.65
N SER A 194 3.95 -2.20 5.80
CA SER A 194 4.17 -2.51 4.39
C SER A 194 4.77 -1.33 3.64
N ILE A 195 4.32 -0.10 3.92
CA ILE A 195 4.88 1.12 3.31
C ILE A 195 6.35 1.30 3.71
N VAL A 196 6.65 1.24 5.00
CA VAL A 196 8.01 1.39 5.54
C VAL A 196 8.93 0.33 4.96
N GLN A 197 8.51 -0.93 5.06
CA GLN A 197 9.28 -2.07 4.59
C GLN A 197 9.51 -2.02 3.08
N LEU A 198 8.50 -1.65 2.28
CA LEU A 198 8.65 -1.57 0.83
C LEU A 198 9.65 -0.48 0.44
N TYR A 199 9.65 0.67 1.13
CA TYR A 199 10.64 1.72 0.91
C TYR A 199 12.08 1.23 1.15
N TYR A 200 12.31 0.56 2.28
CA TYR A 200 13.65 0.05 2.59
C TYR A 200 14.06 -1.10 1.67
N ALA A 201 13.16 -2.03 1.36
CA ALA A 201 13.41 -3.12 0.43
C ALA A 201 13.73 -2.61 -0.99
N TYR A 202 12.96 -1.62 -1.46
CA TYR A 202 13.22 -0.96 -2.74
C TYR A 202 14.62 -0.34 -2.75
N THR A 203 14.95 0.44 -1.72
CA THR A 203 16.25 1.11 -1.61
C THR A 203 17.41 0.11 -1.54
N ALA A 204 17.23 -1.00 -0.82
CA ALA A 204 18.23 -2.06 -0.72
C ALA A 204 18.50 -2.74 -2.07
N LEU A 205 17.45 -3.05 -2.82
CA LEU A 205 17.58 -3.61 -4.16
C LEU A 205 18.23 -2.62 -5.14
N GLU A 206 17.85 -1.34 -5.09
CA GLU A 206 18.44 -0.26 -5.89
C GLU A 206 19.95 -0.14 -5.66
N ARG A 207 20.36 -0.11 -4.39
CA ARG A 207 21.78 -0.08 -4.00
C ARG A 207 22.53 -1.31 -4.51
N SER A 208 21.98 -2.50 -4.31
CA SER A 208 22.62 -3.76 -4.71
C SER A 208 22.80 -3.88 -6.24
N GLN A 209 21.85 -3.36 -7.02
CA GLN A 209 21.98 -3.28 -8.48
C GLN A 209 23.07 -2.29 -8.91
N ALA A 210 23.15 -1.12 -8.26
CA ALA A 210 24.18 -0.12 -8.55
C ALA A 210 25.60 -0.64 -8.25
N SER A 211 25.81 -1.30 -7.11
CA SER A 211 27.10 -1.90 -6.75
C SER A 211 27.52 -2.97 -7.77
N THR A 212 26.59 -3.81 -8.20
CA THR A 212 26.84 -4.84 -9.21
C THR A 212 27.29 -4.22 -10.53
N ALA A 213 26.62 -3.16 -10.99
CA ALA A 213 26.97 -2.46 -12.23
C ALA A 213 28.38 -1.83 -12.17
N GLN A 214 28.76 -1.26 -11.02
CA GLN A 214 30.09 -0.68 -10.80
C GLN A 214 31.20 -1.73 -10.84
N THR A 215 30.99 -2.91 -10.23
CA THR A 215 31.96 -4.01 -10.28
C THR A 215 32.22 -4.45 -11.73
N PHE A 216 31.19 -4.57 -12.55
CA PHE A 216 31.36 -4.91 -13.97
C PHE A 216 32.10 -3.83 -14.76
N ALA A 217 31.90 -2.55 -14.45
CA ALA A 217 32.59 -1.44 -15.11
C ALA A 217 34.09 -1.38 -14.79
N HIS A 218 34.50 -1.72 -13.56
CA HIS A 218 35.92 -1.78 -13.17
C HIS A 218 36.67 -3.03 -13.68
N SER A 219 35.95 -4.07 -14.10
CA SER A 219 36.53 -5.32 -14.62
C SER A 219 36.77 -5.32 -16.15
N ARG A 220 36.49 -4.22 -16.84
CA ARG A 220 36.72 -4.00 -18.28
C ARG A 220 37.87 -3.03 -18.48
#